data_AF-A0A517Y0I1-F1
#
_entry.id   AF-A0A517Y0I1-F1
#
_cell.length_a   1.000
_cell.length_b   1.000
_cell.length_c   1.000
_cell.angle_alpha   90.00
_cell.angle_beta   90.00
_cell.angle_gamma   90.00
#
_symmetry.space_group_name_H-M   'P 1'
#
loop_
_entity.id
_entity.type
_entity.pdbx_description
1 polymer ?
#
loop_
_entity_poly.entity_id
_entity_poly.type
_entity_poly.pdbx_seq_one_letter_code
_entity_poly.pdbx_strand_id
1 'polypeptide(L)'
;MTTNERAELFAALAELARRYPHWRVGQLVANVAGWADADVWDAADDQLLAAARAHLGTATGPTPAAPSAGAACSLPEIPSPAGR
;
A
#
# COMPACT_ATOMS: atom_id res chain seq x y z
N MET A 1 -6.94 -6.67 16.16
CA MET A 1 -7.25 -5.42 15.44
C MET A 1 -8.53 -4.81 15.99
N THR A 2 -8.44 -3.61 16.53
CA THR A 2 -9.59 -2.86 17.07
C THR A 2 -10.21 -1.96 16.00
N THR A 3 -11.46 -1.54 16.20
CA THR A 3 -12.10 -0.56 15.31
C THR A 3 -11.31 0.75 15.22
N ASN A 4 -10.59 1.12 16.28
CA ASN A 4 -9.82 2.35 16.35
C ASN A 4 -8.57 2.30 15.45
N GLU A 5 -7.81 1.20 15.47
CA GLU A 5 -6.62 1.02 14.62
C GLU A 5 -6.95 1.08 13.13
N ARG A 6 -8.10 0.51 12.74
CA ARG A 6 -8.59 0.58 11.36
C ARG A 6 -8.91 2.01 10.92
N ALA A 7 -9.55 2.78 11.80
CA ALA A 7 -9.88 4.17 11.52
C ALA A 7 -8.59 5.02 11.37
N GLU A 8 -7.59 4.76 12.23
CA GLU A 8 -6.28 5.40 12.15
C GLU A 8 -5.53 5.05 10.86
N LEU A 9 -5.61 3.80 10.41
CA LEU A 9 -5.04 3.37 9.13
C LEU A 9 -5.67 4.11 7.95
N PHE A 10 -7.01 4.18 7.89
CA PHE A 10 -7.68 4.92 6.83
C PHE A 10 -7.36 6.42 6.87
N ALA A 11 -7.22 7.02 8.06
CA ALA A 11 -6.81 8.40 8.20
C ALA A 11 -5.39 8.63 7.65
N ALA A 12 -4.46 7.72 7.95
CA ALA A 12 -3.08 7.79 7.44
C ALA A 12 -3.03 7.60 5.90
N LEU A 13 -3.81 6.66 5.35
CA LEU A 13 -3.93 6.47 3.90
C LEU A 13 -4.54 7.70 3.22
N ALA A 14 -5.52 8.37 3.85
CA ALA A 14 -6.09 9.60 3.32
C ALA A 14 -5.09 10.77 3.29
N GLU A 15 -4.21 10.87 4.29
CA GLU A 15 -3.09 11.83 4.28
C GLU A 15 -2.10 11.51 3.15
N LEU A 16 -1.73 10.25 2.98
CA LEU A 16 -0.84 9.82 1.90
C LEU A 16 -1.45 10.07 0.52
N ALA A 17 -2.76 9.85 0.34
CA ALA A 17 -3.46 10.17 -0.90
C ALA A 17 -3.40 11.67 -1.23
N ARG A 18 -3.46 12.56 -0.23
CA ARG A 18 -3.26 14.00 -0.42
C ARG A 18 -1.82 14.35 -0.79
N ARG A 19 -0.84 13.65 -0.23
CA ARG A 19 0.58 13.84 -0.55
C ARG A 19 0.96 13.30 -1.93
N TYR A 20 0.29 12.26 -2.39
CA TYR A 20 0.52 11.59 -3.67
C TYR A 20 -0.75 11.57 -4.53
N PRO A 21 -1.24 12.74 -4.98
CA PRO A 21 -2.55 12.85 -5.65
C PRO A 21 -2.63 12.14 -7.01
N HIS A 22 -1.48 11.75 -7.58
CA HIS A 22 -1.39 11.05 -8.85
C HIS A 22 -1.42 9.51 -8.69
N TRP A 23 -1.38 9.00 -7.45
CA TRP A 23 -1.45 7.57 -7.20
C TRP A 23 -2.90 7.09 -7.20
N ARG A 24 -3.15 5.99 -7.90
CA ARG A 24 -4.41 5.24 -7.77
C ARG A 24 -4.46 4.58 -6.38
N VAL A 25 -5.65 4.34 -5.85
CA VAL A 25 -5.84 3.74 -4.52
C VAL A 25 -5.10 2.40 -4.38
N GLY A 26 -5.22 1.49 -5.35
CA GLY A 26 -4.50 0.21 -5.29
C GLY A 26 -2.97 0.36 -5.31
N GLN A 27 -2.45 1.36 -6.01
CA GLN A 27 -1.02 1.66 -6.02
C GLN A 27 -0.57 2.26 -4.69
N LEU A 28 -1.38 3.12 -4.07
CA LEU A 28 -1.11 3.64 -2.73
C LEU A 28 -0.98 2.49 -1.72
N VAL A 29 -1.92 1.54 -1.72
CA VAL A 29 -1.90 0.39 -0.81
C VAL A 29 -0.68 -0.49 -1.08
N ALA A 30 -0.37 -0.81 -2.34
CA ALA A 30 0.81 -1.59 -2.70
C ALA A 30 2.12 -0.91 -2.28
N ASN A 31 2.21 0.42 -2.41
CA ASN A 31 3.39 1.17 -1.99
C ASN A 31 3.55 1.14 -0.45
N VAL A 32 2.46 1.27 0.30
CA VAL A 32 2.51 1.19 1.78
C VAL A 32 2.91 -0.22 2.22
N ALA A 33 2.40 -1.28 1.58
CA ALA A 33 2.83 -2.65 1.83
C ALA A 33 4.33 -2.83 1.54
N GLY A 34 4.82 -2.25 0.44
CA GLY A 34 6.25 -2.22 0.12
C GLY A 34 7.11 -1.50 1.18
N TRP A 35 6.60 -0.43 1.80
CA TRP A 35 7.29 0.23 2.93
C TRP A 35 7.30 -0.61 4.20
N ALA A 36 6.34 -1.52 4.36
CA ALA A 36 6.26 -2.46 5.47
C ALA A 36 7.10 -3.73 5.23
N ASP A 37 7.80 -3.84 4.10
CA ASP A 37 8.47 -5.08 3.65
C ASP A 37 7.53 -6.29 3.64
N ALA A 38 6.28 -6.05 3.24
CA ALA A 38 5.21 -7.04 3.22
C ALA A 38 4.59 -7.17 1.81
N ASP A 39 4.15 -8.39 1.47
CA ASP A 39 3.29 -8.58 0.31
C ASP A 39 1.92 -7.94 0.58
N VAL A 40 1.34 -7.29 -0.43
CA VAL A 40 0.06 -6.58 -0.30
C VAL A 40 -1.10 -7.49 0.11
N TRP A 41 -1.03 -8.79 -0.22
CA TRP A 41 -2.04 -9.76 0.14
C TRP A 41 -1.91 -10.30 1.56
N ASP A 42 -0.71 -10.22 2.13
CA ASP A 42 -0.38 -10.76 3.46
C ASP A 42 -0.21 -9.67 4.53
N ALA A 43 -0.16 -8.40 4.12
CA ALA A 43 0.08 -7.28 5.02
C ALA A 43 -1.06 -7.12 6.04
N ALA A 44 -0.70 -7.12 7.32
CA ALA A 44 -1.63 -6.82 8.40
C ALA A 44 -1.84 -5.30 8.55
N ASP A 45 -3.03 -4.89 8.99
CA ASP A 45 -3.40 -3.49 9.19
C ASP A 45 -2.43 -2.72 10.10
N ASP A 46 -1.87 -3.36 11.13
CA ASP A 46 -0.90 -2.73 12.03
C ASP A 46 0.46 -2.49 11.34
N GLN A 47 0.90 -3.42 10.48
CA GLN A 47 2.11 -3.25 9.67
C GLN A 47 1.94 -2.09 8.68
N LEU A 48 0.79 -2.03 7.99
CA LEU A 48 0.46 -0.94 7.07
C LEU A 48 0.38 0.41 7.81
N LEU A 49 -0.24 0.44 8.99
CA LEU A 49 -0.36 1.66 9.79
C LEU A 49 1.01 2.14 10.28
N ALA A 50 1.86 1.24 10.76
CA ALA A 50 3.22 1.57 11.20
C ALA A 50 4.06 2.14 10.05
N ALA A 51 4.03 1.50 8.88
CA ALA A 51 4.75 1.96 7.70
C ALA A 51 4.23 3.32 7.19
N ALA A 52 2.92 3.51 7.13
CA ALA A 52 2.30 4.77 6.75
C ALA A 52 2.71 5.91 7.71
N ARG A 53 2.70 5.67 9.03
CA ARG A 53 3.13 6.65 10.04
C ARG A 53 4.61 6.99 9.91
N ALA A 54 5.47 6.00 9.73
CA ALA A 54 6.90 6.22 9.55
C ALA A 54 7.17 7.11 8.32
N HIS A 55 6.48 6.84 7.20
CA HIS A 55 6.64 7.61 5.96
C HIS A 55 6.05 9.03 6.03
N LEU A 56 4.97 9.22 6.77
CA LEU A 56 4.44 10.55 7.06
C LEU A 56 5.36 11.34 8.01
N GLY A 57 6.05 10.67 8.94
CA GLY A 57 7.00 11.29 9.86
C GLY A 57 8.32 11.72 9.20
N THR A 58 8.76 11.06 8.14
CA THR A 58 9.99 11.40 7.39
C THR A 58 9.80 12.57 6.40
N ALA A 59 8.60 13.16 6.34
CA ALA A 59 8.16 14.13 5.34
C ALA A 59 8.76 15.54 5.38
N THR A 60 9.71 15.84 6.27
CA THR A 60 10.32 17.17 6.36
C THR A 60 11.40 17.41 5.28
N GLY A 61 11.55 16.53 4.30
CA GLY A 61 12.45 16.69 3.15
C GLY A 61 11.73 16.57 1.79
N PRO A 62 12.29 17.17 0.71
CA PRO A 62 11.69 17.14 -0.62
C PRO A 62 11.46 15.70 -1.07
N THR A 63 10.22 15.39 -1.42
CA THR A 63 9.74 14.07 -1.84
C THR A 63 10.67 13.44 -2.88
N PRO A 64 11.41 12.37 -2.56
CA PRO A 64 12.10 11.60 -3.60
C PRO A 64 11.03 10.94 -4.48
N ALA A 65 11.22 11.06 -5.80
CA ALA A 65 10.41 10.35 -6.78
C ALA A 65 10.41 8.85 -6.46
N ALA A 66 9.23 8.28 -6.28
CA ALA A 66 9.08 6.88 -5.90
C ALA A 66 9.69 5.96 -6.97
N PRO A 67 10.33 4.85 -6.56
CA PRO A 67 10.80 3.85 -7.50
C PRO A 67 9.63 3.29 -8.31
N SER A 68 9.83 3.20 -9.61
CA SER A 68 8.91 2.63 -10.58
C SER A 68 8.46 1.24 -10.11
N ALA A 69 7.15 1.03 -10.02
CA ALA A 69 6.54 -0.30 -9.87
C ALA A 69 6.97 -1.16 -11.07
N GLY A 70 8.04 -1.91 -10.87
CA GLY A 70 8.70 -2.74 -11.88
C GLY A 70 9.00 -4.12 -11.33
N ALA A 71 8.01 -4.76 -10.71
CA ALA A 71 7.96 -6.21 -10.56
C ALA A 71 6.48 -6.57 -10.62
N ALA A 72 6.07 -7.06 -11.79
CA ALA A 72 4.72 -7.46 -12.06
C ALA A 72 4.25 -8.48 -11.01
N CYS A 73 3.07 -8.22 -10.43
CA CYS A 73 2.20 -9.32 -10.03
C CYS A 73 1.97 -10.17 -11.29
N SER A 74 2.74 -11.24 -11.46
CA SER A 74 2.37 -12.33 -12.36
C SER A 74 1.11 -12.95 -11.77
N LEU A 75 -0.05 -12.66 -12.36
CA LEU A 75 -1.26 -13.41 -12.05
C LEU A 75 -0.97 -14.89 -12.35
N PRO A 76 -1.28 -15.83 -11.43
CA PRO A 76 -1.36 -17.23 -11.81
C PRO A 76 -2.46 -17.38 -12.88
N GLU A 77 -2.12 -18.05 -13.97
CA GLU A 77 -3.04 -18.38 -15.05
C GLU A 77 -4.18 -19.22 -14.47
N ILE A 78 -5.41 -18.68 -14.45
CA ILE A 78 -6.58 -19.46 -14.06
C ILE A 78 -6.85 -20.44 -15.21
N PRO A 79 -6.72 -21.77 -15.01
CA PRO A 79 -6.98 -22.72 -16.08
C PRO A 79 -8.44 -22.61 -16.52
N SER A 80 -8.63 -22.35 -17.82
CA SER A 80 -9.93 -22.36 -18.47
C SER A 80 -10.59 -23.73 -18.29
N PRO A 81 -11.87 -23.83 -17.85
CA PRO A 81 -12.54 -25.12 -17.76
C PRO A 81 -12.76 -25.66 -19.18
N ALA A 82 -11.99 -26.68 -19.54
CA ALA A 82 -12.19 -27.44 -20.76
C ALA A 82 -13.55 -28.15 -20.72
N GLY A 83 -14.45 -27.74 -21.61
CA GLY A 83 -15.47 -28.59 -22.23
C GLY A 83 -16.65 -29.04 -21.37
N ARG A 84 -17.83 -28.52 -21.70
CA ARG A 84 -19.01 -29.33 -21.99
C ARG A 84 -19.92 -28.63 -22.98
#